data_AF-A0A955XC98-F1
#
_entry.id   AF-A0A955XC98-F1
#
_cell.length_a   1.000
_cell.length_b   1.000
_cell.length_c   1.000
_cell.angle_alpha   90.00
_cell.angle_beta   90.00
_cell.angle_gamma   90.00
#
_symmetry.space_group_name_H-M   'P 1'
#
loop_
_entity.id
_entity.type
_entity.pdbx_description
1 polymer ?
#
loop_
_entity_poly.entity_id
_entity_poly.type
_entity_poly.pdbx_seq_one_letter_code
_entity_poly.pdbx_strand_id
1 'polypeptide(L)'
;MSAYDLRSVDLPRLSGAGLRVFARALETPGVSPLILGKLVADAGIPVLSAAEVDDAPRYTPLVPARLPSEDMDPPVDTARLELGNPGPFVSAFDLARAYRSGAADPVSVAERALAGCEGLGPQQAIFIAQDREDVLRQARASQARLQAGQPLSPLDGVPVAVKDELDMTPYPTTVGTRFLGKASATEDATVVARLRAAGAVLLGKANMHEIGINPNGANPHHGLVRNPYDPARDTGGSSSGSAAAVAAGLCPL
;
A
#
# COMPACT_ATOMS: atom_id res chain seq x y z
N MET A 1 9.37 33.79 -19.02
CA MET A 1 9.01 32.38 -19.30
C MET A 1 9.92 31.50 -18.47
N SER A 2 9.36 30.65 -17.60
CA SER A 2 10.16 29.61 -16.94
C SER A 2 10.55 28.60 -18.01
N ALA A 3 11.86 28.39 -18.22
CA ALA A 3 12.35 27.35 -19.11
C ALA A 3 12.24 26.00 -18.38
N TYR A 4 11.64 25.02 -19.03
CA TYR A 4 11.49 23.68 -18.48
C TYR A 4 12.83 22.93 -18.56
N ASP A 5 13.64 23.02 -17.50
CA ASP A 5 15.00 22.45 -17.42
C ASP A 5 14.97 21.03 -16.84
N LEU A 6 14.65 20.04 -17.70
CA LEU A 6 14.74 18.63 -17.34
C LEU A 6 16.18 18.13 -17.42
N ARG A 7 16.94 18.27 -16.33
CA ARG A 7 18.22 17.57 -16.18
C ARG A 7 17.99 16.22 -15.54
N SER A 8 18.47 15.18 -16.20
CA SER A 8 18.55 13.86 -15.57
C SER A 8 19.58 13.90 -14.47
N VAL A 9 19.24 13.31 -13.32
CA VAL A 9 20.17 13.14 -12.21
C VAL A 9 21.19 12.06 -12.58
N ASP A 10 22.47 12.41 -12.60
CA ASP A 10 23.57 11.51 -12.94
C ASP A 10 24.18 10.91 -11.66
N LEU A 11 23.64 9.77 -11.23
CA LEU A 11 24.06 9.06 -10.04
C LEU A 11 24.44 7.61 -10.35
N PRO A 12 25.39 7.02 -9.60
CA PRO A 12 25.85 5.66 -9.84
C PRO A 12 24.72 4.65 -9.68
N ARG A 13 24.61 3.73 -10.66
CA ARG A 13 23.68 2.60 -10.63
C ARG A 13 24.42 1.35 -10.19
N LEU A 14 24.24 0.95 -8.93
CA LEU A 14 24.97 -0.17 -8.33
C LEU A 14 24.01 -1.25 -7.86
N SER A 15 24.44 -2.51 -7.95
CA SER A 15 23.72 -3.67 -7.43
C SER A 15 24.68 -4.70 -6.85
N GLY A 16 24.15 -5.69 -6.13
CA GLY A 16 24.91 -6.85 -5.67
C GLY A 16 26.11 -6.49 -4.77
N ALA A 17 27.30 -6.93 -5.15
CA ALA A 17 28.52 -6.67 -4.38
C ALA A 17 28.96 -5.20 -4.46
N GLY A 18 28.82 -4.56 -5.63
CA GLY A 18 29.20 -3.17 -5.83
C GLY A 18 28.43 -2.21 -4.92
N LEU A 19 27.10 -2.43 -4.81
CA LEU A 19 26.25 -1.66 -3.90
C LEU A 19 26.68 -1.85 -2.43
N ARG A 20 27.02 -3.07 -2.02
CA ARG A 20 27.46 -3.36 -0.64
C ARG A 20 28.78 -2.68 -0.29
N VAL A 21 29.74 -2.66 -1.21
CA VAL A 21 31.01 -1.96 -1.01
C VAL A 21 30.77 -0.45 -0.92
N PHE A 22 29.94 0.09 -1.82
CA PHE A 22 29.61 1.51 -1.84
C PHE A 22 28.89 1.97 -0.56
N ALA A 23 27.91 1.21 -0.09
CA ALA A 23 27.20 1.50 1.16
C ALA A 23 28.16 1.53 2.37
N ARG A 24 29.07 0.54 2.48
CA ARG A 24 30.09 0.55 3.54
C ARG A 24 31.03 1.76 3.45
N ALA A 25 31.40 2.16 2.23
CA ALA A 25 32.23 3.35 2.03
C ALA A 25 31.51 4.63 2.47
N LEU A 26 30.20 4.74 2.18
CA LEU A 26 29.34 5.82 2.66
C LEU A 26 29.20 5.86 4.19
N GLU A 27 29.33 4.73 4.88
CA GLU A 27 29.28 4.65 6.34
C GLU A 27 30.66 4.82 7.00
N THR A 28 31.74 4.88 6.22
CA THR A 28 33.11 4.96 6.75
C THR A 28 33.49 6.41 7.10
N PRO A 29 33.88 6.71 8.36
CA PRO A 29 34.35 8.04 8.74
C PRO A 29 35.51 8.54 7.88
N GLY A 30 35.51 9.82 7.52
CA GLY A 30 36.52 10.44 6.64
C GLY A 30 36.31 10.17 5.14
N VAL A 31 35.72 9.04 4.76
CA VAL A 31 35.34 8.73 3.37
C VAL A 31 33.95 9.27 3.04
N SER A 32 33.00 9.09 3.97
CA SER A 32 31.60 9.50 3.81
C SER A 32 31.39 10.93 3.30
N PRO A 33 32.04 11.98 3.87
CA PRO A 33 31.82 13.36 3.43
C PRO A 33 32.26 13.60 1.98
N LEU A 34 33.30 12.91 1.51
CA LEU A 34 33.80 13.04 0.14
C LEU A 34 32.82 12.45 -0.86
N ILE A 35 32.31 11.24 -0.57
CA ILE A 35 31.34 10.57 -1.44
C ILE A 35 30.02 11.34 -1.42
N LEU A 36 29.50 11.69 -0.23
CA LEU A 36 28.24 12.40 -0.09
C LEU A 36 28.29 13.78 -0.76
N GLY A 37 29.40 14.52 -0.59
CA GLY A 37 29.59 15.81 -1.25
C GLY A 37 29.51 15.71 -2.78
N LYS A 38 30.13 14.68 -3.37
CA LYS A 38 30.04 14.40 -4.81
C LYS A 38 28.60 14.06 -5.22
N LEU A 39 27.91 13.17 -4.51
CA LEU A 39 26.53 12.79 -4.83
C LEU A 39 25.57 13.98 -4.75
N VAL A 40 25.70 14.82 -3.72
CA VAL A 40 24.88 16.03 -3.54
C VAL A 40 25.12 17.01 -4.69
N ALA A 41 26.38 17.21 -5.08
CA ALA A 41 26.75 18.06 -6.21
C ALA A 41 26.19 17.53 -7.55
N ASP A 42 26.35 16.24 -7.83
CA ASP A 42 25.87 15.59 -9.05
C ASP A 42 24.33 15.54 -9.11
N ALA A 43 23.67 15.45 -7.95
CA ALA A 43 22.21 15.56 -7.84
C ALA A 43 21.71 17.00 -8.03
N GLY A 44 22.59 17.98 -8.19
CA GLY A 44 22.23 19.39 -8.40
C GLY A 44 21.69 20.09 -7.15
N ILE A 45 21.76 19.47 -5.97
CA ILE A 45 21.22 20.02 -4.72
C ILE A 45 21.84 21.37 -4.31
N PRO A 46 23.13 21.69 -4.60
CA PRO A 46 23.70 22.99 -4.24
C PRO A 46 22.93 24.20 -4.81
N VAL A 47 22.16 24.02 -5.88
CA VAL A 47 21.27 25.07 -6.41
C VAL A 47 20.25 25.52 -5.35
N LEU A 48 19.79 24.61 -4.50
CA LEU A 48 18.84 24.91 -3.42
C LEU A 48 19.51 25.71 -2.31
N SER A 49 20.77 25.43 -1.98
CA SER A 49 21.52 26.19 -0.96
C SER A 49 21.93 27.58 -1.43
N ALA A 50 22.05 27.78 -2.75
CA ALA A 50 22.40 29.07 -3.34
C ALA A 50 21.16 29.92 -3.69
N ALA A 51 19.96 29.34 -3.63
CA ALA A 51 18.74 30.06 -3.95
C ALA A 51 18.39 31.06 -2.85
N GLU A 52 18.21 32.32 -3.24
CA GLU A 52 17.56 33.33 -2.38
C GLU A 52 16.05 33.17 -2.55
N VAL A 53 15.36 32.86 -1.44
CA VAL A 53 13.92 32.66 -1.40
C VAL A 53 13.33 33.68 -0.44
N ASP A 54 12.56 34.63 -0.98
CA ASP A 54 11.91 35.68 -0.20
C ASP A 54 10.69 35.16 0.59
N ASP A 55 10.17 34.00 0.20
CA ASP A 55 9.03 33.37 0.85
C ASP A 55 9.41 32.82 2.24
N ALA A 56 8.57 33.10 3.24
CA ALA A 56 8.72 32.50 4.56
C ALA A 56 8.54 30.97 4.50
N PRO A 57 9.31 30.20 5.29
CA PRO A 57 9.23 28.73 5.26
C PRO A 57 7.83 28.24 5.61
N ARG A 58 7.33 27.27 4.84
CA ARG A 58 6.06 26.59 5.07
C ARG A 58 6.30 25.13 5.42
N TYR A 59 5.92 24.75 6.64
CA TYR A 59 6.07 23.38 7.15
C TYR A 59 4.84 22.50 6.89
N THR A 60 3.72 23.12 6.53
CA THR A 60 2.47 22.45 6.18
C THR A 60 1.88 23.07 4.92
N PRO A 61 1.16 22.28 4.09
CA PRO A 61 0.48 22.82 2.92
C PRO A 61 -0.52 23.92 3.31
N LEU A 62 -0.48 25.06 2.61
CA LEU A 62 -1.50 26.09 2.74
C LEU A 62 -2.76 25.64 2.00
N VAL A 63 -3.73 25.15 2.75
CA VAL A 63 -5.07 24.89 2.23
C VAL A 63 -5.87 26.19 2.37
N PRO A 64 -6.36 26.81 1.28
CA PRO A 64 -7.20 27.98 1.39
C PRO A 64 -8.43 27.67 2.27
N ALA A 65 -8.82 28.62 3.14
CA ALA A 65 -9.88 28.43 4.15
C ALA A 65 -11.23 27.99 3.57
N ARG A 66 -11.41 28.22 2.27
CA ARG A 66 -12.51 27.70 1.46
C ARG A 66 -11.91 27.40 0.09
N LEU A 67 -11.72 26.13 -0.23
CA LEU A 67 -11.93 25.75 -1.63
C LEU A 67 -13.36 26.23 -1.94
N PRO A 68 -13.64 26.88 -3.09
CA PRO A 68 -15.03 27.03 -3.50
C PRO A 68 -15.66 25.67 -3.27
N SER A 69 -16.75 25.63 -2.51
CA SER A 69 -17.61 24.46 -2.55
C SER A 69 -18.10 24.43 -3.99
N GLU A 70 -17.30 23.87 -4.90
CA GLU A 70 -17.87 23.09 -5.98
C GLU A 70 -18.89 22.22 -5.26
N ASP A 71 -20.15 22.38 -5.62
CA ASP A 71 -21.28 21.67 -5.03
C ASP A 71 -20.90 20.20 -4.93
N MET A 72 -20.36 19.80 -3.78
CA MET A 72 -19.96 18.43 -3.57
C MET A 72 -21.27 17.69 -3.66
N ASP A 73 -21.37 16.83 -4.67
CA ASP A 73 -22.57 16.02 -4.84
C ASP A 73 -22.89 15.40 -3.48
N PRO A 74 -24.17 15.44 -3.06
CA PRO A 74 -24.56 14.81 -1.82
C PRO A 74 -24.03 13.37 -1.81
N PRO A 75 -23.62 12.83 -0.65
CA PRO A 75 -23.09 11.48 -0.56
C PRO A 75 -23.99 10.53 -1.35
N VAL A 76 -23.42 9.85 -2.35
CA VAL A 76 -24.21 9.04 -3.26
C VAL A 76 -24.91 7.95 -2.44
N ASP A 77 -26.22 7.80 -2.64
CA ASP A 77 -26.98 6.70 -2.04
C ASP A 77 -26.51 5.38 -2.67
N THR A 78 -25.48 4.78 -2.06
CA THR A 78 -24.91 3.50 -2.48
C THR A 78 -25.92 2.36 -2.49
N ALA A 79 -27.06 2.48 -1.80
CA ALA A 79 -28.11 1.47 -1.86
C ALA A 79 -28.85 1.44 -3.22
N ARG A 80 -28.77 2.54 -3.99
CA ARG A 80 -29.48 2.72 -5.28
C ARG A 80 -28.56 2.81 -6.49
N LEU A 81 -27.25 2.70 -6.28
CA LEU A 81 -26.25 2.77 -7.34
C LEU A 81 -26.32 1.52 -8.22
N GLU A 82 -26.81 1.66 -9.45
CA GLU A 82 -26.66 0.63 -10.49
C GLU A 82 -25.37 0.90 -11.27
N LEU A 83 -24.27 0.32 -10.80
CA LEU A 83 -23.02 0.31 -11.55
C LEU A 83 -23.11 -0.81 -12.59
N GLY A 84 -23.13 -0.46 -13.88
CA GLY A 84 -22.76 -1.41 -14.93
C GLY A 84 -21.30 -1.85 -14.70
N ASN A 85 -21.00 -3.14 -14.79
CA ASN A 85 -19.63 -3.62 -14.64
C ASN A 85 -18.84 -3.30 -15.92
N PRO A 86 -17.95 -2.28 -15.95
CA PRO A 86 -17.34 -1.82 -17.19
C PRO A 86 -16.00 -2.53 -17.48
N GLY A 87 -15.55 -3.47 -16.64
CA GLY A 87 -14.22 -4.07 -16.74
C GLY A 87 -14.14 -5.54 -16.34
N PRO A 88 -12.95 -6.17 -16.50
CA PRO A 88 -12.76 -7.60 -16.24
C PRO A 88 -12.61 -7.95 -14.74
N PHE A 89 -12.51 -6.96 -13.86
CA PHE A 89 -12.31 -7.16 -12.42
C PHE A 89 -13.61 -7.08 -11.64
N VAL A 90 -13.70 -7.87 -10.57
CA VAL A 90 -14.82 -7.81 -9.62
C VAL A 90 -14.63 -6.59 -8.72
N SER A 91 -15.60 -5.69 -8.70
CA SER A 91 -15.57 -4.52 -7.81
C SER A 91 -16.03 -4.87 -6.39
N ALA A 92 -15.73 -4.00 -5.42
CA ALA A 92 -16.30 -4.09 -4.07
C ALA A 92 -17.85 -4.10 -4.10
N PHE A 93 -18.44 -3.36 -5.03
CA PHE A 93 -19.89 -3.29 -5.20
C PHE A 93 -20.49 -4.60 -5.74
N ASP A 94 -19.80 -5.24 -6.69
CA ASP A 94 -20.21 -6.54 -7.22
C ASP A 94 -20.23 -7.61 -6.12
N LEU A 95 -19.21 -7.63 -5.26
CA LEU A 95 -19.18 -8.53 -4.09
C LEU A 95 -20.35 -8.24 -3.15
N ALA A 96 -20.57 -6.97 -2.80
CA ALA A 96 -21.66 -6.58 -1.91
C ALA A 96 -23.04 -7.02 -2.46
N ARG A 97 -23.27 -6.89 -3.77
CA ARG A 97 -24.49 -7.37 -4.44
C ARG A 97 -24.59 -8.90 -4.45
N ALA A 98 -23.48 -9.59 -4.73
CA ALA A 98 -23.44 -11.05 -4.73
C ALA A 98 -23.73 -11.62 -3.34
N TYR A 99 -23.20 -11.00 -2.28
CA TYR A 99 -23.47 -11.40 -0.89
C TYR A 99 -24.93 -11.18 -0.50
N ARG A 100 -25.53 -10.03 -0.84
CA ARG A 100 -26.95 -9.75 -0.55
C ARG A 100 -27.91 -10.69 -1.27
N SER A 101 -27.57 -11.11 -2.49
CA SER A 101 -28.39 -12.05 -3.27
C SER A 101 -28.12 -13.52 -2.94
N GLY A 102 -27.09 -13.82 -2.14
CA GLY A 102 -26.65 -15.19 -1.86
C GLY A 102 -25.91 -15.87 -3.03
N ALA A 103 -25.57 -15.14 -4.10
CA ALA A 103 -24.82 -15.66 -5.24
C ALA A 103 -23.33 -15.95 -4.90
N ALA A 104 -22.83 -15.34 -3.83
CA ALA A 104 -21.53 -15.62 -3.23
C ALA A 104 -21.61 -15.42 -1.71
N ASP A 105 -20.59 -15.88 -0.99
CA ASP A 105 -20.44 -15.63 0.43
C ASP A 105 -19.02 -15.12 0.77
N PRO A 106 -18.84 -14.32 1.83
CA PRO A 106 -17.55 -13.76 2.19
C PRO A 106 -16.48 -14.80 2.53
N VAL A 107 -16.86 -15.97 3.03
CA VAL A 107 -15.91 -17.02 3.42
C VAL A 107 -15.29 -17.64 2.17
N SER A 108 -16.11 -18.04 1.21
CA SER A 108 -15.64 -18.55 -0.09
C SER A 108 -14.79 -17.53 -0.85
N VAL A 109 -15.11 -16.23 -0.75
CA VAL A 109 -14.29 -15.17 -1.36
C VAL A 109 -12.94 -15.03 -0.64
N ALA A 110 -12.94 -15.01 0.70
CA ALA A 110 -11.71 -14.94 1.48
C ALA A 110 -10.79 -16.16 1.25
N GLU A 111 -11.37 -17.36 1.17
CA GLU A 111 -10.64 -18.59 0.85
C GLU A 111 -9.98 -18.53 -0.53
N ARG A 112 -10.67 -18.00 -1.54
CA ARG A 112 -10.09 -17.79 -2.87
C ARG A 112 -8.95 -16.77 -2.86
N ALA A 113 -9.09 -15.67 -2.12
CA ALA A 113 -8.03 -14.67 -1.99
C ALA A 113 -6.77 -15.26 -1.34
N LEU A 114 -6.94 -16.03 -0.26
CA LEU A 114 -5.86 -16.74 0.43
C LEU A 114 -5.18 -17.77 -0.48
N ALA A 115 -5.96 -18.62 -1.17
CA ALA A 115 -5.43 -19.60 -2.10
C ALA A 115 -4.69 -18.94 -3.29
N GLY A 116 -5.20 -17.79 -3.75
CA GLY A 116 -4.54 -16.98 -4.77
C GLY A 116 -3.15 -16.52 -4.35
N CYS A 117 -2.96 -16.16 -3.06
CA CYS A 117 -1.64 -15.79 -2.55
C CYS A 117 -0.65 -16.97 -2.58
N GLU A 118 -1.09 -18.18 -2.21
CA GLU A 118 -0.27 -19.39 -2.19
C GLU A 118 0.16 -19.82 -3.62
N GLY A 119 -0.72 -19.65 -4.60
CA GLY A 119 -0.49 -20.03 -6.00
C GLY A 119 0.55 -19.20 -6.76
N LEU A 120 0.96 -18.04 -6.21
CA LEU A 120 1.92 -17.13 -6.84
C LEU A 120 3.39 -17.54 -6.61
N GLY A 121 3.62 -18.61 -5.85
CA GLY A 121 4.93 -19.20 -5.62
C GLY A 121 5.80 -18.42 -4.62
N PRO A 122 6.95 -18.99 -4.21
CA PRO A 122 7.80 -18.46 -3.14
C PRO A 122 8.44 -17.10 -3.45
N GLN A 123 8.28 -16.58 -4.68
CA GLN A 123 8.90 -15.33 -5.14
C GLN A 123 7.95 -14.13 -5.13
N GLN A 124 6.68 -14.29 -4.73
CA GLN A 124 5.69 -13.21 -4.71
C GLN A 124 5.14 -12.99 -3.30
N ALA A 125 5.93 -12.35 -2.44
CA ALA A 125 5.53 -11.96 -1.10
C ALA A 125 4.60 -10.73 -1.15
N ILE A 126 3.38 -10.88 -1.67
CA ILE A 126 2.37 -9.80 -1.69
C ILE A 126 2.07 -9.32 -0.27
N PHE A 127 2.03 -10.23 0.70
CA PHE A 127 1.85 -9.95 2.12
C PHE A 127 3.11 -10.32 2.91
N ILE A 128 3.54 -9.44 3.82
CA ILE A 128 4.58 -9.70 4.83
C ILE A 128 4.03 -10.57 5.95
N ALA A 129 2.79 -10.30 6.38
CA ALA A 129 2.11 -11.06 7.41
C ALA A 129 0.65 -11.27 7.03
N GLN A 130 0.19 -12.51 7.06
CA GLN A 130 -1.17 -12.92 6.77
C GLN A 130 -1.47 -14.17 7.58
N ASP A 131 -2.56 -14.14 8.35
CA ASP A 131 -3.02 -15.27 9.14
C ASP A 131 -4.36 -15.78 8.59
N ARG A 132 -4.37 -17.04 8.13
CA ARG A 132 -5.54 -17.66 7.52
C ARG A 132 -6.72 -17.72 8.48
N GLU A 133 -6.49 -18.05 9.75
CA GLU A 133 -7.56 -18.20 10.73
C GLU A 133 -8.21 -16.86 11.04
N ASP A 134 -7.42 -15.81 11.21
CA ASP A 134 -7.88 -14.45 11.42
C ASP A 134 -8.73 -13.95 10.24
N VAL A 135 -8.26 -14.12 9.00
CA VAL A 135 -9.00 -13.73 7.79
C VAL A 135 -10.34 -14.47 7.70
N LEU A 136 -10.34 -15.79 7.93
CA LEU A 136 -11.56 -16.60 7.89
C LEU A 136 -12.51 -16.29 9.04
N ARG A 137 -11.99 -15.96 10.23
CA ARG A 137 -12.80 -15.50 11.37
C ARG A 137 -13.53 -14.21 11.03
N GLN A 138 -12.85 -13.24 10.44
CA GLN A 138 -13.46 -11.98 9.97
C GLN A 138 -14.56 -12.26 8.93
N ALA A 139 -14.28 -13.11 7.95
CA ALA A 139 -15.24 -13.48 6.90
C ALA A 139 -16.47 -14.21 7.44
N ARG A 140 -16.31 -15.14 8.39
CA ARG A 140 -17.43 -15.84 9.05
C ARG A 140 -18.31 -14.88 9.85
N ALA A 141 -17.70 -13.91 10.54
CA ALA A 141 -18.46 -12.89 11.26
C ALA A 141 -19.29 -12.02 10.30
N SER A 142 -18.74 -11.69 9.14
CA SER A 142 -19.47 -11.00 8.07
C SER A 142 -20.62 -11.85 7.52
N GLN A 143 -20.36 -13.12 7.19
CA GLN A 143 -21.37 -14.04 6.69
C GLN A 143 -22.56 -14.18 7.66
N ALA A 144 -22.30 -14.29 8.96
CA ALA A 144 -23.35 -14.36 9.97
C ALA A 144 -24.24 -13.10 9.99
N ARG A 145 -23.65 -11.91 9.89
CA ARG A 145 -24.39 -10.64 9.79
C ARG A 145 -25.24 -10.56 8.52
N LEU A 146 -24.66 -10.96 7.39
CA LEU A 146 -25.36 -11.00 6.10
C LEU A 146 -26.56 -11.96 6.12
N GLN A 147 -26.38 -13.16 6.68
CA GLN A 147 -27.47 -14.15 6.84
C GLN A 147 -28.58 -13.66 7.78
N ALA A 148 -28.24 -12.87 8.79
CA ALA A 148 -29.20 -12.24 9.68
C ALA A 148 -29.89 -11.00 9.07
N GLY A 149 -29.52 -10.59 7.84
CA GLY A 149 -30.04 -9.38 7.22
C GLY A 149 -29.55 -8.08 7.88
N GLN A 150 -28.40 -8.11 8.56
CA GLN A 150 -27.84 -7.00 9.33
C GLN A 150 -26.39 -6.66 8.90
N PRO A 151 -26.12 -6.39 7.61
CA PRO A 151 -24.79 -5.96 7.18
C PRO A 151 -24.44 -4.60 7.81
N LEU A 152 -23.17 -4.43 8.18
CA LEU A 152 -22.68 -3.17 8.77
C LEU A 152 -22.61 -2.04 7.74
N SER A 153 -22.26 -2.37 6.50
CA SER A 153 -22.14 -1.41 5.40
C SER A 153 -22.08 -2.13 4.04
N PRO A 154 -22.03 -1.41 2.91
CA PRO A 154 -21.70 -2.00 1.61
C PRO A 154 -20.32 -2.68 1.54
N LEU A 155 -19.42 -2.43 2.48
CA LEU A 155 -18.10 -3.09 2.58
C LEU A 155 -18.12 -4.35 3.47
N ASP A 156 -19.25 -4.72 4.05
CA ASP A 156 -19.32 -5.89 4.94
C ASP A 156 -18.99 -7.16 4.14
N GLY A 157 -17.87 -7.80 4.48
CA GLY A 157 -17.35 -8.99 3.81
C GLY A 157 -16.44 -8.71 2.61
N VAL A 158 -16.21 -7.45 2.26
CA VAL A 158 -15.31 -7.08 1.14
C VAL A 158 -13.85 -7.23 1.60
N PRO A 159 -13.01 -7.99 0.87
CA PRO A 159 -11.61 -8.16 1.22
C PRO A 159 -10.79 -6.89 0.93
N VAL A 160 -9.85 -6.56 1.81
CA VAL A 160 -8.99 -5.36 1.71
C VAL A 160 -7.54 -5.71 2.07
N ALA A 161 -6.57 -5.23 1.29
CA ALA A 161 -5.14 -5.33 1.63
C ALA A 161 -4.68 -4.09 2.42
N VAL A 162 -4.01 -4.28 3.56
CA VAL A 162 -3.55 -3.18 4.42
C VAL A 162 -2.04 -3.08 4.37
N LYS A 163 -1.49 -1.95 3.94
CA LYS A 163 -0.03 -1.75 3.87
C LYS A 163 0.64 -1.89 5.24
N ASP A 164 1.85 -2.44 5.26
CA ASP A 164 2.56 -2.75 6.51
C ASP A 164 2.98 -1.54 7.37
N GLU A 165 2.83 -0.31 6.88
CA GLU A 165 3.04 0.92 7.65
C GLU A 165 1.85 1.32 8.53
N LEU A 166 0.72 0.61 8.42
CA LEU A 166 -0.49 0.86 9.20
C LEU A 166 -0.65 -0.18 10.31
N ASP A 167 -0.95 0.29 11.52
CA ASP A 167 -1.31 -0.57 12.63
C ASP A 167 -2.61 -1.33 12.35
N MET A 168 -2.55 -2.65 12.51
CA MET A 168 -3.67 -3.55 12.28
C MET A 168 -3.52 -4.78 13.17
N THR A 169 -4.41 -4.89 14.14
CA THR A 169 -4.48 -6.05 15.03
C THR A 169 -4.92 -7.31 14.26
N PRO A 170 -4.37 -8.50 14.57
CA PRO A 170 -3.37 -8.80 15.61
C PRO A 170 -1.91 -8.74 15.14
N TYR A 171 -1.63 -8.11 14.00
CA TYR A 171 -0.31 -8.16 13.36
C TYR A 171 0.65 -7.11 13.91
N PRO A 172 1.98 -7.34 13.85
CA PRO A 172 2.96 -6.30 14.05
C PRO A 172 2.97 -5.31 12.87
N THR A 173 3.53 -4.13 13.10
CA THR A 173 3.79 -3.11 12.08
C THR A 173 5.30 -2.98 11.91
N THR A 174 5.82 -3.49 10.79
CA THR A 174 7.27 -3.54 10.57
C THR A 174 7.76 -2.41 9.67
N VAL A 175 6.85 -1.72 8.96
CA VAL A 175 7.15 -0.71 7.94
C VAL A 175 8.11 -1.29 6.87
N GLY A 176 7.94 -2.58 6.55
CA GLY A 176 8.82 -3.32 5.65
C GLY A 176 10.23 -3.61 6.19
N THR A 177 10.51 -3.34 7.46
CA THR A 177 11.82 -3.62 8.08
C THR A 177 11.86 -5.02 8.73
N ARG A 178 13.02 -5.43 9.23
CA ARG A 178 13.17 -6.62 10.10
C ARG A 178 13.37 -6.32 11.59
N PHE A 179 13.46 -5.04 11.96
CA PHE A 179 13.85 -4.63 13.33
C PHE A 179 12.74 -3.88 14.09
N LEU A 180 11.75 -3.33 13.38
CA LEU A 180 10.50 -2.85 13.95
C LEU A 180 9.47 -3.99 14.07
N GLY A 181 8.34 -3.73 14.72
CA GLY A 181 7.25 -4.72 14.83
C GLY A 181 7.59 -5.92 15.72
N LYS A 182 8.39 -5.72 16.78
CA LYS A 182 8.76 -6.78 17.74
C LYS A 182 7.56 -7.34 18.52
N ALA A 183 6.47 -6.58 18.57
CA ALA A 183 5.20 -6.98 19.16
C ALA A 183 4.08 -6.59 18.20
N SER A 184 2.95 -7.29 18.33
CA SER A 184 1.70 -6.94 17.64
C SER A 184 1.24 -5.53 17.99
N ALA A 185 0.57 -4.88 17.04
CA ALA A 185 -0.16 -3.64 17.32
C ALA A 185 -1.17 -3.86 18.44
N THR A 186 -1.32 -2.88 19.33
CA THR A 186 -2.29 -2.93 20.45
C THR A 186 -3.67 -2.42 20.04
N GLU A 187 -3.72 -1.59 19.01
CA GLU A 187 -4.95 -1.05 18.42
C GLU A 187 -4.78 -0.87 16.91
N ASP A 188 -5.91 -0.73 16.21
CA ASP A 188 -5.90 -0.45 14.77
C ASP A 188 -5.63 1.04 14.52
N ALA A 189 -4.87 1.36 13.47
CA ALA A 189 -4.81 2.72 12.93
C ALA A 189 -6.22 3.21 12.55
N THR A 190 -6.48 4.52 12.62
CA THR A 190 -7.83 5.07 12.42
C THR A 190 -8.51 4.61 11.12
N VAL A 191 -7.75 4.53 10.02
CA VAL A 191 -8.28 4.05 8.72
C VAL A 191 -8.65 2.57 8.75
N VAL A 192 -7.83 1.74 9.41
CA VAL A 192 -8.07 0.30 9.60
C VAL A 192 -9.27 0.07 10.50
N ALA A 193 -9.37 0.80 11.61
CA ALA A 193 -10.51 0.75 12.52
C ALA A 193 -11.83 1.08 11.79
N ARG A 194 -11.83 2.07 10.89
CA ARG A 194 -13.01 2.41 10.06
C ARG A 194 -13.38 1.32 9.07
N LEU A 195 -12.40 0.70 8.40
CA LEU A 195 -12.65 -0.44 7.53
C LEU A 195 -13.24 -1.62 8.30
N ARG A 196 -12.70 -1.92 9.49
CA ARG A 196 -13.21 -2.97 10.36
C ARG A 196 -14.62 -2.68 10.84
N ALA A 197 -14.90 -1.44 11.24
CA ALA A 197 -16.24 -1.01 11.64
C ALA A 197 -17.26 -1.08 10.49
N ALA A 198 -16.79 -0.93 9.24
CA ALA A 198 -17.59 -1.15 8.04
C ALA A 198 -17.82 -2.64 7.71
N GLY A 199 -17.17 -3.57 8.43
CA GLY A 199 -17.29 -5.01 8.23
C GLY A 199 -16.34 -5.59 7.18
N ALA A 200 -15.35 -4.83 6.70
CA ALA A 200 -14.38 -5.30 5.72
C ALA A 200 -13.55 -6.47 6.27
N VAL A 201 -13.13 -7.37 5.38
CA VAL A 201 -12.24 -8.50 5.69
C VAL A 201 -10.80 -8.09 5.37
N LEU A 202 -9.99 -7.86 6.40
CA LEU A 202 -8.62 -7.40 6.23
C LEU A 202 -7.70 -8.60 5.95
N LEU A 203 -7.15 -8.68 4.74
CA LEU A 203 -6.42 -9.85 4.25
C LEU A 203 -5.03 -10.03 4.87
N GLY A 204 -4.44 -8.99 5.43
CA GLY A 204 -3.09 -9.03 5.99
C GLY A 204 -2.27 -7.76 5.72
N LYS A 205 -1.02 -7.77 6.21
CA LYS A 205 -0.03 -6.70 6.07
C LYS A 205 0.66 -6.82 4.71
N ALA A 206 0.23 -6.04 3.74
CA ALA A 206 0.80 -5.97 2.40
C ALA A 206 2.25 -5.49 2.42
N ASN A 207 3.08 -6.11 1.59
CA ASN A 207 4.49 -5.79 1.43
C ASN A 207 4.70 -4.39 0.87
N MET A 208 5.87 -3.83 1.13
CA MET A 208 6.24 -2.48 0.76
C MET A 208 7.76 -2.34 0.62
N HIS A 209 8.21 -1.30 -0.07
CA HIS A 209 9.62 -0.88 0.03
C HIS A 209 9.91 -0.46 1.48
N GLU A 210 11.03 -0.93 2.04
CA GLU A 210 11.43 -0.66 3.43
C GLU A 210 11.36 0.84 3.76
N ILE A 211 10.61 1.21 4.81
CA ILE A 211 10.41 2.59 5.31
C ILE A 211 9.79 3.55 4.26
N GLY A 212 9.36 3.02 3.13
CA GLY A 212 8.82 3.80 2.03
C GLY A 212 9.84 4.68 1.30
N ILE A 213 11.14 4.39 1.43
CA ILE A 213 12.22 5.27 1.00
C ILE A 213 12.48 5.27 -0.52
N ASN A 214 11.87 4.37 -1.29
CA ASN A 214 12.10 4.26 -2.73
C ASN A 214 10.83 3.81 -3.49
N PRO A 215 10.59 4.34 -4.70
CA PRO A 215 9.39 4.07 -5.50
C PRO A 215 9.41 2.78 -6.34
N ASN A 216 10.38 1.87 -6.19
CA ASN A 216 10.39 0.62 -7.00
C ASN A 216 9.65 -0.57 -6.36
N GLY A 217 9.46 -0.58 -5.03
CA GLY A 217 8.77 -1.66 -4.33
C GLY A 217 9.62 -2.86 -3.88
N ALA A 218 10.93 -2.86 -4.12
CA ALA A 218 11.84 -3.91 -3.69
C ALA A 218 12.05 -3.93 -2.17
N ASN A 219 11.97 -5.10 -1.53
CA ASN A 219 12.26 -5.25 -0.12
C ASN A 219 13.39 -6.28 0.12
N PRO A 220 14.52 -5.90 0.73
CA PRO A 220 15.65 -6.83 0.95
C PRO A 220 15.39 -7.88 2.04
N HIS A 221 14.34 -7.70 2.86
CA HIS A 221 13.98 -8.58 3.96
C HIS A 221 12.82 -9.50 3.60
N HIS A 222 11.82 -8.96 2.91
CA HIS A 222 10.56 -9.63 2.60
C HIS A 222 10.44 -10.04 1.13
N GLY A 223 11.44 -9.72 0.30
CA GLY A 223 11.48 -10.07 -1.12
C GLY A 223 10.84 -9.02 -2.03
N LEU A 224 11.00 -9.24 -3.35
CA LEU A 224 10.47 -8.34 -4.38
C LEU A 224 9.06 -8.79 -4.79
N VAL A 225 8.08 -7.91 -4.62
CA VAL A 225 6.73 -8.12 -5.17
C VAL A 225 6.78 -7.95 -6.68
N ARG A 226 6.46 -9.01 -7.42
CA ARG A 226 6.44 -8.99 -8.89
C ARG A 226 5.15 -8.40 -9.42
N ASN A 227 5.25 -7.68 -10.54
CA ASN A 227 4.11 -7.08 -11.19
C ASN A 227 3.18 -8.17 -11.77
N PRO A 228 1.89 -8.23 -11.38
CA PRO A 228 0.96 -9.24 -11.88
C PRO A 228 0.78 -9.26 -13.41
N TYR A 229 1.03 -8.14 -14.10
CA TYR A 229 0.94 -8.04 -15.55
C TYR A 229 2.22 -8.46 -16.28
N ASP A 230 3.38 -8.35 -15.63
CA ASP A 230 4.68 -8.75 -16.19
C ASP A 230 5.65 -9.07 -15.03
N PRO A 231 5.87 -10.35 -14.69
CA PRO A 231 6.72 -10.73 -13.58
C PRO A 231 8.20 -10.31 -13.73
N ALA A 232 8.64 -9.88 -14.92
CA ALA A 232 9.98 -9.34 -15.14
C ALA A 232 10.11 -7.86 -14.72
N ARG A 233 9.01 -7.22 -14.33
CA ARG A 233 8.96 -5.79 -13.95
C ARG A 233 8.62 -5.58 -12.48
N ASP A 234 9.05 -4.42 -12.00
CA ASP A 234 8.68 -3.90 -10.69
C ASP A 234 7.19 -3.57 -10.63
N THR A 235 6.61 -3.72 -9.44
CA THR A 235 5.25 -3.26 -9.10
C THR A 235 5.17 -1.74 -8.95
N GLY A 236 6.31 -1.09 -8.69
CA GLY A 236 6.36 0.25 -8.15
C GLY A 236 6.19 0.26 -6.63
N GLY A 237 6.39 1.41 -6.03
CA GLY A 237 6.52 1.57 -4.60
C GLY A 237 6.15 2.96 -4.10
N SER A 238 6.09 3.15 -2.79
CA SER A 238 6.46 2.13 -1.79
C SER A 238 5.40 1.05 -1.55
N SER A 239 4.15 1.24 -1.97
CA SER A 239 3.01 0.34 -1.73
C SER A 239 2.93 -0.86 -2.68
N SER A 240 4.02 -1.62 -2.81
CA SER A 240 4.18 -2.68 -3.81
C SER A 240 3.20 -3.84 -3.64
N GLY A 241 3.08 -4.39 -2.44
CA GLY A 241 2.16 -5.48 -2.12
C GLY A 241 0.70 -5.07 -2.27
N SER A 242 0.35 -3.86 -1.82
CA SER A 242 -1.02 -3.34 -1.92
C SER A 242 -1.48 -3.24 -3.38
N ALA A 243 -0.66 -2.63 -4.24
CA ALA A 243 -0.99 -2.51 -5.66
C ALA A 243 -1.06 -3.88 -6.35
N ALA A 244 -0.14 -4.79 -6.02
CA ALA A 244 -0.14 -6.14 -6.58
C ALA A 244 -1.37 -6.96 -6.16
N ALA A 245 -1.82 -6.85 -4.91
CA ALA A 245 -3.00 -7.57 -4.42
C ALA A 245 -4.25 -7.19 -5.21
N VAL A 246 -4.43 -5.88 -5.46
CA VAL A 246 -5.55 -5.36 -6.28
C VAL A 246 -5.40 -5.75 -7.74
N ALA A 247 -4.22 -5.55 -8.34
CA ALA A 247 -3.95 -5.84 -9.74
C ALA A 247 -4.05 -7.35 -10.09
N ALA A 248 -3.75 -8.22 -9.13
CA ALA A 248 -3.91 -9.67 -9.27
C ALA A 248 -5.35 -10.15 -9.03
N GLY A 249 -6.28 -9.25 -8.67
CA GLY A 249 -7.67 -9.59 -8.38
C GLY A 249 -7.88 -10.37 -7.08
N LEU A 250 -6.92 -10.30 -6.14
CA LEU A 250 -7.05 -10.96 -4.83
C LEU A 250 -8.02 -10.22 -3.91
N CYS A 251 -8.07 -8.89 -4.05
CA CYS A 251 -9.03 -8.02 -3.42
C CYS A 251 -9.37 -6.84 -4.35
N PRO A 252 -10.54 -6.21 -4.19
CA PRO A 252 -10.87 -4.98 -4.91
C PRO A 252 -10.28 -3.71 -4.28
N LEU A 253 -9.69 -3.81 -3.07
CA LEU A 253 -9.31 -2.67 -2.22
C LEU A 253 -7.97 -2.90 -1.50
#